data_AF-A0A3M7D9C5-F1
#
_entry.id   AF-A0A3M7D9C5-F1
#
_cell.length_a   1.000
_cell.length_b   1.000
_cell.length_c   1.000
_cell.angle_alpha   90.00
_cell.angle_beta   90.00
_cell.angle_gamma   90.00
#
_symmetry.space_group_name_H-M   'P 1'
#
loop_
_entity.id
_entity.type
_entity.pdbx_description
1 polymer ?
#
loop_
_entity_poly.entity_id
_entity_poly.type
_entity_poly.pdbx_seq_one_letter_code
_entity_poly.pdbx_strand_id
1 'polypeptide(L)'
;MAGEALLSVEEIKRHNSPDDCWIVVDGKVWDITNFAPEHPGGGEIIWKHAGYDATTTYSTYHSPSLLPNNLDPSKLKGQVDTRTITPDWAKPPPSTTAELKLHEKPPLDTVICAKDFEEIAQGTASKKTWAFYSSASTDCVTRDANQSFFSRIWFRPRLLRAVGNISTKASILGHDAGLPIFVSPAAMAKMMHPSGEKGIARGCLDERVPQCVSNNASFPIGEIIPSVPKEKNHPFFLQLYVNKDRDQSTKLLQHVRSLGVDSVFVTVDGPVQGKREADERVKADESLSTPMSGQKAKNDRRGGGIGRIMGNYIDPNFTWSDFAWLREHWKGKIVVKGVQCWQDAKKCADLGMDGVLLSNHGGRNLDSSPPVIMTLLECQMNCPEIFGQLEVLIDGGIRRGADVLKL
;
A
#
# COMPACT_ATOMS: atom_id res chain seq x y z
N MET A 1 22.76 -59.94 -6.64
CA MET A 1 22.25 -58.58 -6.85
C MET A 1 20.93 -58.70 -7.58
N ALA A 2 19.80 -58.47 -6.91
CA ALA A 2 18.50 -58.46 -7.56
C ALA A 2 18.48 -57.26 -8.52
N GLY A 3 18.16 -57.48 -9.79
CA GLY A 3 18.12 -56.39 -10.78
C GLY A 3 17.11 -55.33 -10.35
N GLU A 4 17.56 -54.09 -10.23
CA GLU A 4 16.65 -52.97 -9.99
C GLU A 4 15.62 -52.92 -11.13
N ALA A 5 14.33 -52.83 -10.80
CA ALA A 5 13.26 -52.84 -11.78
C ALA A 5 13.42 -51.64 -12.74
N LEU A 6 13.39 -51.90 -14.04
CA LEU A 6 13.38 -50.84 -15.06
C LEU A 6 11.94 -50.39 -15.30
N LEU A 7 11.68 -49.09 -15.12
CA LEU A 7 10.37 -48.46 -15.24
C LEU A 7 10.30 -47.60 -16.50
N SER A 8 9.28 -47.79 -17.33
CA SER A 8 9.11 -46.99 -18.55
C SER A 8 8.66 -45.57 -18.23
N VAL A 9 8.96 -44.63 -19.12
CA VAL A 9 8.46 -43.25 -19.04
C VAL A 9 6.92 -43.21 -19.03
N GLU A 10 6.23 -44.08 -19.77
CA GLU A 10 4.77 -44.18 -19.76
C GLU A 10 4.22 -44.56 -18.38
N GLU A 11 4.92 -45.41 -17.63
CA GLU A 11 4.51 -45.77 -16.27
C GLU A 11 4.76 -44.61 -15.31
N ILE A 12 5.97 -44.03 -15.33
CA ILE A 12 6.34 -42.91 -14.46
C ILE A 12 5.35 -41.74 -14.63
N LYS A 13 4.95 -41.43 -15.87
CA LYS A 13 3.99 -40.36 -16.18
C LYS A 13 2.60 -40.54 -15.56
N ARG A 14 2.21 -41.76 -15.16
CA ARG A 14 0.91 -42.01 -14.51
C ARG A 14 0.86 -41.45 -13.09
N HIS A 15 2.01 -41.34 -12.44
CA HIS A 15 2.18 -40.86 -11.07
C HIS A 15 2.44 -39.35 -11.05
N ASN A 16 1.46 -38.58 -11.53
CA ASN A 16 1.58 -37.14 -11.80
C ASN A 16 0.64 -36.25 -10.96
N SER A 17 0.16 -36.74 -9.82
CA SER A 17 -0.82 -36.04 -8.98
C SER A 17 -0.38 -35.94 -7.52
N PRO A 18 -0.95 -35.03 -6.69
CA PRO A 18 -0.58 -34.92 -5.28
C PRO A 18 -0.75 -36.22 -4.46
N ASP A 19 -1.76 -37.02 -4.79
CA ASP A 19 -2.08 -38.28 -4.11
C ASP A 19 -1.38 -39.50 -4.73
N ASP A 20 -0.65 -39.30 -5.83
CA ASP A 20 0.16 -40.32 -6.50
C ASP A 20 1.29 -39.66 -7.30
N CYS A 21 2.44 -39.48 -6.67
CA CYS A 21 3.53 -38.62 -7.13
C CYS A 21 4.85 -39.39 -7.17
N TRP A 22 5.38 -39.65 -8.37
CA TRP A 22 6.74 -40.16 -8.55
C TRP A 22 7.61 -39.12 -9.26
N ILE A 23 8.90 -39.07 -8.91
CA ILE A 23 9.90 -38.26 -9.60
C ILE A 23 11.11 -39.10 -9.97
N VAL A 24 11.83 -38.69 -11.01
CA VAL A 24 13.14 -39.26 -11.34
C VAL A 24 14.25 -38.34 -10.85
N VAL A 25 15.21 -38.89 -10.12
CA VAL A 25 16.42 -38.19 -9.68
C VAL A 25 17.62 -39.11 -9.90
N ASP A 26 18.56 -38.64 -10.73
CA ASP A 26 19.78 -39.38 -11.09
C ASP A 26 19.47 -40.78 -11.64
N GLY A 27 18.48 -40.84 -12.52
CA GLY A 27 18.00 -42.08 -13.14
C GLY A 27 17.21 -43.01 -12.22
N LYS A 28 17.01 -42.66 -10.94
CA LYS A 28 16.24 -43.44 -9.96
C LYS A 28 14.83 -42.88 -9.80
N VAL A 29 13.85 -43.77 -9.76
CA VAL A 29 12.43 -43.43 -9.60
C VAL A 29 12.04 -43.50 -8.13
N TRP A 30 11.57 -42.40 -7.57
CA TRP A 30 11.20 -42.26 -6.16
C TRP A 30 9.70 -41.97 -6.01
N ASP A 31 9.02 -42.76 -5.18
CA ASP A 31 7.68 -42.43 -4.68
C ASP A 31 7.80 -41.47 -3.51
N ILE A 32 7.33 -40.25 -3.76
CA ILE A 32 7.44 -39.11 -2.87
C ILE A 32 6.07 -38.60 -2.44
N THR A 33 5.00 -39.36 -2.72
CA THR A 33 3.60 -39.00 -2.45
C THR A 33 3.40 -38.53 -1.01
N ASN A 34 3.85 -39.32 -0.04
CA ASN A 34 3.68 -39.01 1.38
C ASN A 34 4.69 -37.96 1.89
N PHE A 35 5.82 -37.79 1.19
CA PHE A 35 6.87 -36.87 1.61
C PHE A 35 6.65 -35.45 1.06
N ALA A 36 6.05 -35.31 -0.12
CA ALA A 36 5.86 -34.01 -0.76
C ALA A 36 5.14 -32.98 0.16
N PRO A 37 4.08 -33.33 0.91
CA PRO A 37 3.45 -32.40 1.84
C PRO A 37 4.35 -31.95 3.02
N GLU A 38 5.33 -32.78 3.39
CA GLU A 38 6.25 -32.54 4.52
C GLU A 38 7.54 -31.83 4.09
N HIS A 39 7.74 -31.64 2.79
CA HIS A 39 8.96 -31.06 2.26
C HIS A 39 9.15 -29.61 2.73
N PRO A 40 10.33 -29.22 3.26
CA PRO A 40 10.57 -27.87 3.78
C PRO A 40 10.36 -26.73 2.76
N GLY A 41 10.52 -27.01 1.47
CA GLY A 41 10.25 -26.05 0.39
C GLY A 41 8.80 -26.03 -0.10
N GLY A 42 7.90 -26.78 0.55
CA GLY A 42 6.51 -27.00 0.16
C GLY A 42 6.34 -28.15 -0.85
N GLY A 43 5.14 -28.75 -0.87
CA GLY A 43 4.81 -29.82 -1.81
C GLY A 43 4.64 -29.36 -3.26
N GLU A 44 4.22 -28.11 -3.46
CA GLU A 44 3.95 -27.55 -4.79
C GLU A 44 5.16 -27.58 -5.73
N ILE A 45 6.37 -27.33 -5.22
CA ILE A 45 7.59 -27.36 -6.02
C ILE A 45 7.93 -28.77 -6.49
N ILE A 46 7.52 -29.79 -5.72
CA ILE A 46 7.73 -31.18 -6.05
C ILE A 46 6.65 -31.66 -7.03
N TRP A 47 5.38 -31.32 -6.79
CA TRP A 47 4.27 -31.71 -7.68
C TRP A 47 4.42 -31.16 -9.11
N LYS A 48 5.12 -30.02 -9.29
CA LYS A 48 5.50 -29.52 -10.62
C LYS A 48 6.32 -30.53 -11.44
N HIS A 49 7.02 -31.44 -10.78
CA HIS A 49 7.84 -32.46 -11.43
C HIS A 49 7.23 -33.86 -11.34
N ALA A 50 5.99 -34.00 -10.85
CA ALA A 50 5.33 -35.30 -10.70
C ALA A 50 5.19 -35.99 -12.08
N GLY A 51 5.74 -37.20 -12.19
CA GLY A 51 5.83 -37.97 -13.42
C GLY A 51 6.97 -37.56 -14.37
N TYR A 52 7.90 -36.71 -13.93
CA TYR A 52 9.00 -36.17 -14.74
C TYR A 52 10.39 -36.37 -14.09
N ASP A 53 11.43 -36.11 -14.88
CA ASP A 53 12.79 -36.01 -14.41
C ASP A 53 13.01 -34.69 -13.66
N ALA A 54 13.34 -34.81 -12.37
CA ALA A 54 13.63 -33.71 -11.48
C ALA A 54 15.13 -33.58 -11.20
N THR A 55 16.01 -34.36 -11.83
CA THR A 55 17.44 -34.46 -11.49
C THR A 55 18.12 -33.10 -11.45
N THR A 56 17.98 -32.29 -12.51
CA THR A 56 18.61 -30.96 -12.59
C THR A 56 18.10 -30.02 -11.50
N THR A 57 16.77 -29.97 -11.31
CA THR A 57 16.15 -29.14 -10.27
C THR A 57 16.59 -29.62 -8.88
N TYR A 58 16.54 -30.92 -8.63
CA TYR A 58 16.93 -31.53 -7.37
C TYR A 58 18.39 -31.23 -7.03
N SER A 59 19.33 -31.50 -7.96
CA SER A 59 20.76 -31.31 -7.74
C SER A 59 21.17 -29.84 -7.55
N THR A 60 20.32 -28.90 -7.97
CA THR A 60 20.54 -27.46 -7.74
C THR A 60 20.40 -27.09 -6.26
N TYR A 61 19.51 -27.77 -5.54
CA TYR A 61 19.17 -27.42 -4.15
C TYR A 61 19.56 -28.50 -3.13
N HIS A 62 19.76 -29.74 -3.58
CA HIS A 62 19.90 -30.90 -2.72
C HIS A 62 21.12 -31.73 -3.10
N SER A 63 21.79 -32.27 -2.08
CA SER A 63 22.80 -33.30 -2.27
C SER A 63 22.15 -34.59 -2.82
N PRO A 64 22.82 -35.31 -3.74
CA PRO A 64 22.38 -36.63 -4.22
C PRO A 64 22.08 -37.64 -3.11
N SER A 65 22.71 -37.48 -1.94
CA SER A 65 22.55 -38.38 -0.79
C SER A 65 21.26 -38.16 0.03
N LEU A 66 20.52 -37.07 -0.16
CA LEU A 66 19.39 -36.75 0.72
C LEU A 66 18.20 -37.69 0.54
N LEU A 67 17.85 -38.10 -0.69
CA LEU A 67 16.76 -39.06 -0.91
C LEU A 67 17.08 -40.44 -0.30
N PRO A 68 18.23 -41.08 -0.57
CA PRO A 68 18.59 -42.35 0.05
C PRO A 68 18.69 -42.32 1.57
N ASN A 69 19.06 -41.18 2.16
CA ASN A 69 19.26 -41.07 3.60
C ASN A 69 18.00 -40.73 4.39
N ASN A 70 17.01 -40.07 3.76
CA ASN A 70 15.84 -39.53 4.46
C ASN A 70 14.51 -40.19 4.03
N LEU A 71 14.49 -40.95 2.94
CA LEU A 71 13.32 -41.74 2.54
C LEU A 71 13.52 -43.21 2.89
N ASP A 72 12.42 -43.86 3.24
CA ASP A 72 12.40 -45.31 3.43
C ASP A 72 12.86 -46.00 2.12
N PRO A 73 13.74 -47.02 2.17
CA PRO A 73 14.21 -47.73 0.97
C PRO A 73 13.08 -48.28 0.07
N SER A 74 11.90 -48.57 0.62
CA SER A 74 10.71 -49.00 -0.15
C SER A 74 10.14 -47.92 -1.08
N LYS A 75 10.56 -46.66 -0.91
CA LYS A 75 10.21 -45.53 -1.78
C LYS A 75 11.03 -45.48 -3.05
N LEU A 76 12.17 -46.16 -3.12
CA LEU A 76 12.90 -46.38 -4.36
C LEU A 76 12.17 -47.45 -5.19
N LYS A 77 11.53 -47.04 -6.29
CA LYS A 77 10.73 -47.95 -7.14
C LYS A 77 11.56 -48.68 -8.19
N GLY A 78 12.69 -48.10 -8.60
CA GLY A 78 13.56 -48.69 -9.61
C GLY A 78 14.39 -47.64 -10.33
N GLN A 79 14.87 -47.99 -11.52
CA GLN A 79 15.55 -47.07 -12.43
C GLN A 79 14.68 -46.79 -13.65
N VAL A 80 14.84 -45.59 -14.22
CA VAL A 80 14.18 -45.26 -15.49
C VAL A 80 14.76 -46.12 -16.62
N ASP A 81 13.89 -46.72 -17.43
CA ASP A 81 14.29 -47.39 -18.66
C ASP A 81 14.64 -46.35 -19.71
N THR A 82 15.94 -46.08 -19.88
CA THR A 82 16.46 -45.05 -20.78
C THR A 82 16.05 -45.24 -22.24
N ARG A 83 15.67 -46.46 -22.65
CA ARG A 83 15.18 -46.76 -24.01
C ARG A 83 13.78 -46.21 -24.28
N THR A 84 13.04 -45.86 -23.22
CA THR A 84 11.66 -45.33 -23.29
C THR A 84 11.61 -43.79 -23.20
N ILE A 85 12.76 -43.12 -23.06
CA ILE A 85 12.82 -41.67 -22.98
C ILE A 85 12.44 -41.04 -24.32
N THR A 86 11.37 -40.25 -24.30
CA THR A 86 10.92 -39.48 -25.47
C THR A 86 11.45 -38.04 -25.42
N PRO A 87 11.69 -37.39 -26.58
CA PRO A 87 12.14 -35.99 -26.63
C PRO A 87 11.21 -35.02 -25.90
N ASP A 88 9.91 -35.32 -25.83
CA ASP A 88 8.94 -34.48 -25.12
C ASP A 88 8.97 -34.67 -23.60
N TRP A 89 9.28 -35.86 -23.10
CA TRP A 89 9.43 -36.08 -21.65
C TRP A 89 10.76 -35.55 -21.11
N ALA A 90 11.81 -35.53 -21.93
CA ALA A 90 13.11 -34.95 -21.57
C ALA A 90 13.08 -33.42 -21.41
N LYS A 91 12.00 -32.74 -21.83
CA LYS A 91 11.81 -31.31 -21.59
C LYS A 91 11.42 -31.09 -20.13
N PRO A 92 11.91 -30.02 -19.47
CA PRO A 92 11.46 -29.67 -18.13
C PRO A 92 9.94 -29.44 -18.11
N PRO A 93 9.27 -29.70 -16.97
CA PRO A 93 7.84 -29.45 -16.84
C PRO A 93 7.52 -27.97 -17.12
N PRO A 94 6.33 -27.67 -17.66
CA PRO A 94 5.96 -26.29 -17.97
C PRO A 94 6.06 -25.40 -16.73
N SER A 95 6.80 -24.29 -16.82
CA SER A 95 6.90 -23.34 -15.71
C SER A 95 5.54 -22.66 -15.50
N THR A 96 4.97 -22.82 -14.32
CA THR A 96 3.68 -22.24 -13.95
C THR A 96 3.79 -20.90 -13.23
N THR A 97 5.00 -20.41 -12.95
CA THR A 97 5.17 -19.15 -12.22
C THR A 97 5.05 -17.99 -13.20
N ALA A 98 3.97 -17.23 -13.12
CA ALA A 98 3.81 -15.99 -13.88
C ALA A 98 4.88 -14.98 -13.44
N GLU A 99 5.66 -14.48 -14.39
CA GLU A 99 6.66 -13.44 -14.14
C GLU A 99 5.99 -12.08 -13.93
N LEU A 100 6.54 -11.28 -13.02
CA LEU A 100 6.14 -9.89 -12.84
C LEU A 100 6.58 -9.06 -14.06
N LYS A 101 5.61 -8.53 -14.81
CA LYS A 101 5.85 -7.62 -15.94
C LYS A 101 5.51 -6.19 -15.55
N LEU A 102 6.53 -5.38 -15.28
CA LEU A 102 6.39 -4.00 -14.77
C LEU A 102 5.76 -2.99 -15.77
N HIS A 103 5.57 -3.37 -17.04
CA HIS A 103 4.98 -2.50 -18.07
C HIS A 103 3.53 -2.86 -18.43
N GLU A 104 2.98 -3.88 -17.77
CA GLU A 104 1.60 -4.30 -17.91
C GLU A 104 0.94 -4.28 -16.53
N LYS A 105 -0.34 -4.64 -16.45
CA LYS A 105 -0.98 -4.96 -15.17
C LYS A 105 -0.83 -6.46 -14.95
N PRO A 106 0.19 -6.92 -14.20
CA PRO A 106 0.39 -8.34 -13.98
C PRO A 106 -0.70 -8.90 -13.04
N PRO A 107 -0.81 -10.23 -12.92
CA PRO A 107 -1.65 -10.84 -11.89
C PRO A 107 -1.32 -10.27 -10.50
N LEU A 108 -2.35 -9.95 -9.70
CA LEU A 108 -2.19 -9.21 -8.43
C LEU A 108 -1.32 -9.95 -7.41
N ASP A 109 -1.39 -11.28 -7.41
CA ASP A 109 -0.61 -12.19 -6.56
C ASP A 109 0.91 -12.12 -6.84
N THR A 110 1.32 -11.60 -8.01
CA THR A 110 2.74 -11.37 -8.33
C THR A 110 3.29 -10.04 -7.77
N VAL A 111 2.42 -9.15 -7.28
CA VAL A 111 2.81 -7.83 -6.76
C VAL A 111 3.14 -7.94 -5.27
N ILE A 112 4.41 -7.79 -4.91
CA ILE A 112 4.93 -8.17 -3.59
C ILE A 112 4.95 -6.98 -2.63
N CYS A 113 5.14 -5.76 -3.12
CA CYS A 113 5.27 -4.58 -2.27
C CYS A 113 4.74 -3.28 -2.88
N ALA A 114 4.65 -2.24 -2.04
CA ALA A 114 4.20 -0.91 -2.47
C ALA A 114 5.03 -0.32 -3.63
N LYS A 115 6.31 -0.69 -3.74
CA LYS A 115 7.17 -0.22 -4.83
C LYS A 115 6.78 -0.83 -6.18
N ASP A 116 6.37 -2.10 -6.20
CA ASP A 116 5.93 -2.77 -7.43
C ASP A 116 4.67 -2.09 -7.98
N PHE A 117 3.72 -1.73 -7.12
CA PHE A 117 2.55 -0.93 -7.52
C PHE A 117 2.94 0.43 -8.11
N GLU A 118 3.95 1.09 -7.54
CA GLU A 118 4.46 2.37 -8.04
C GLU A 118 5.09 2.22 -9.43
N GLU A 119 5.91 1.20 -9.65
CA GLU A 119 6.57 0.92 -10.94
C GLU A 119 5.56 0.50 -12.02
N ILE A 120 4.59 -0.36 -11.68
CA ILE A 120 3.48 -0.72 -12.58
C ILE A 120 2.67 0.53 -12.94
N ALA A 121 2.36 1.39 -11.97
CA ALA A 121 1.63 2.63 -12.21
C ALA A 121 2.44 3.58 -13.11
N GLN A 122 3.75 3.64 -12.97
CA GLN A 122 4.63 4.42 -13.85
C GLN A 122 4.56 3.95 -15.30
N GLY A 123 4.50 2.64 -15.52
CA GLY A 123 4.42 2.05 -16.86
C GLY A 123 3.04 2.13 -17.50
N THR A 124 1.96 2.08 -16.70
CA THR A 124 0.59 1.90 -17.20
C THR A 124 -0.31 3.14 -17.11
N ALA A 125 0.02 4.12 -16.25
CA ALA A 125 -0.76 5.35 -16.15
C ALA A 125 -0.48 6.28 -17.35
N SER A 126 -1.44 7.17 -17.64
CA SER A 126 -1.16 8.27 -18.57
C SER A 126 -0.01 9.13 -18.03
N LYS A 127 0.78 9.75 -18.93
CA LYS A 127 1.85 10.67 -18.52
C LYS A 127 1.36 11.77 -17.57
N LYS A 128 0.13 12.25 -17.78
CA LYS A 128 -0.48 13.30 -16.95
C LYS A 128 -0.87 12.77 -15.57
N THR A 129 -1.51 11.59 -15.52
CA THR A 129 -1.83 10.91 -14.26
C THR A 129 -0.57 10.62 -13.45
N TRP A 130 0.46 10.06 -14.08
CA TRP A 130 1.72 9.77 -13.41
C TRP A 130 2.38 11.05 -12.87
N ALA A 131 2.48 12.10 -13.70
CA ALA A 131 3.04 13.38 -13.27
C ALA A 131 2.23 14.02 -12.13
N PHE A 132 0.91 13.88 -12.12
CA PHE A 132 0.08 14.40 -11.04
C PHE A 132 0.36 13.71 -9.69
N TYR A 133 0.48 12.38 -9.68
CA TYR A 133 0.67 11.61 -8.44
C TYR A 133 2.12 11.54 -7.97
N SER A 134 3.07 11.31 -8.86
CA SER A 134 4.50 11.12 -8.50
C SER A 134 5.25 12.42 -8.20
N SER A 135 4.71 13.57 -8.62
CA SER A 135 5.35 14.87 -8.42
C SER A 135 5.29 15.35 -6.98
N ALA A 136 6.32 16.10 -6.60
CA ALA A 136 6.40 16.90 -5.39
C ALA A 136 6.85 18.32 -5.76
N SER A 137 7.00 19.19 -4.77
CA SER A 137 7.42 20.57 -4.99
C SER A 137 8.86 20.66 -5.45
N THR A 138 9.11 21.56 -6.40
CA THR A 138 10.46 21.97 -6.86
C THR A 138 11.39 20.78 -7.09
N ASP A 139 12.43 20.62 -6.27
CA ASP A 139 13.49 19.64 -6.43
C ASP A 139 13.16 18.30 -5.75
N CYS A 140 11.96 18.16 -5.17
CA CYS A 140 11.46 16.97 -4.49
C CYS A 140 12.29 16.56 -3.26
N VAL A 141 13.07 17.47 -2.68
CA VAL A 141 13.96 17.19 -1.54
C VAL A 141 13.17 16.66 -0.35
N THR A 142 12.08 17.31 0.03
CA THR A 142 11.22 16.87 1.15
C THR A 142 10.56 15.53 0.88
N ARG A 143 10.12 15.26 -0.35
CA ARG A 143 9.50 13.96 -0.73
C ARG A 143 10.48 12.82 -0.48
N ASP A 144 11.70 12.97 -0.95
CA ASP A 144 12.74 11.95 -0.87
C ASP A 144 13.29 11.82 0.55
N ALA A 145 13.36 12.94 1.28
CA ALA A 145 13.76 12.96 2.68
C ALA A 145 12.72 12.25 3.59
N ASN A 146 11.41 12.42 3.34
CA ASN A 146 10.37 11.70 4.07
C ASN A 146 10.58 10.19 4.04
N GLN A 147 10.95 9.63 2.89
CA GLN A 147 11.20 8.20 2.76
C GLN A 147 12.57 7.79 3.33
N SER A 148 13.64 8.51 2.94
CA SER A 148 15.01 8.12 3.27
C SER A 148 15.37 8.26 4.74
N PHE A 149 14.60 9.02 5.54
CA PHE A 149 14.87 9.13 6.98
C PHE A 149 14.43 7.90 7.78
N PHE A 150 13.42 7.15 7.32
CA PHE A 150 13.03 5.91 7.99
C PHE A 150 14.16 4.86 7.99
N SER A 151 15.00 4.79 6.95
CA SER A 151 16.12 3.84 6.88
C SER A 151 17.26 4.16 7.86
N ARG A 152 17.24 5.36 8.47
CA ARG A 152 18.21 5.79 9.49
C ARG A 152 17.84 5.32 10.90
N ILE A 153 16.64 4.77 11.08
CA ILE A 153 16.12 4.26 12.36
C ILE A 153 16.10 2.74 12.32
N TRP A 154 16.81 2.11 13.28
CA TRP A 154 17.03 0.67 13.33
C TRP A 154 16.34 0.06 14.55
N PHE A 155 15.78 -1.13 14.38
CA PHE A 155 15.16 -1.85 15.48
C PHE A 155 16.19 -2.50 16.40
N ARG A 156 15.83 -2.63 17.67
CA ARG A 156 16.51 -3.49 18.64
C ARG A 156 15.56 -4.65 19.01
N PRO A 157 15.45 -5.70 18.17
CA PRO A 157 14.48 -6.76 18.38
C PRO A 157 14.74 -7.49 19.70
N ARG A 158 13.67 -7.90 20.38
CA ARG A 158 13.75 -8.66 21.63
C ARG A 158 13.68 -10.15 21.33
N LEU A 159 14.67 -10.90 21.82
CA LEU A 159 14.78 -12.34 21.62
C LEU A 159 13.93 -13.13 22.62
N LEU A 160 13.63 -14.39 22.30
CA LEU A 160 12.94 -15.36 23.18
C LEU A 160 11.59 -14.85 23.72
N ARG A 161 10.84 -14.11 22.90
CA ARG A 161 9.47 -13.71 23.19
C ARG A 161 8.50 -14.65 22.47
N ALA A 162 7.47 -15.11 23.17
CA ALA A 162 6.39 -15.86 22.56
C ALA A 162 5.62 -14.94 21.61
N VAL A 163 5.72 -15.21 20.30
CA VAL A 163 5.08 -14.43 19.22
C VAL A 163 4.16 -15.30 18.36
N GLY A 164 3.69 -16.44 18.89
CA GLY A 164 2.77 -17.34 18.17
C GLY A 164 1.37 -16.75 17.95
N ASN A 165 1.02 -15.67 18.66
CA ASN A 165 -0.22 -14.92 18.45
C ASN A 165 0.10 -13.42 18.51
N ILE A 166 -0.12 -12.72 17.39
CA ILE A 166 0.14 -11.28 17.24
C ILE A 166 -1.12 -10.60 16.71
N SER A 167 -1.31 -9.33 17.06
CA SER A 167 -2.42 -8.51 16.57
C SER A 167 -1.90 -7.16 16.11
N THR A 168 -2.30 -6.75 14.92
CA THR A 168 -2.07 -5.42 14.34
C THR A 168 -3.25 -4.47 14.57
N LYS A 169 -4.32 -4.95 15.21
CA LYS A 169 -5.51 -4.15 15.47
C LYS A 169 -5.16 -2.88 16.25
N ALA A 170 -5.80 -1.79 15.88
CA ALA A 170 -5.63 -0.47 16.47
C ALA A 170 -6.99 0.23 16.61
N SER A 171 -6.99 1.38 17.28
CA SER A 171 -8.08 2.35 17.24
C SER A 171 -7.53 3.63 16.64
N ILE A 172 -8.18 4.14 15.59
CA ILE A 172 -7.82 5.41 14.95
C ILE A 172 -9.00 6.37 15.09
N LEU A 173 -8.80 7.47 15.82
CA LEU A 173 -9.83 8.45 16.16
C LEU A 173 -11.05 7.78 16.78
N GLY A 174 -10.84 6.80 17.65
CA GLY A 174 -11.89 6.04 18.34
C GLY A 174 -12.63 5.03 17.47
N HIS A 175 -12.18 4.78 16.24
CA HIS A 175 -12.72 3.74 15.36
C HIS A 175 -11.82 2.52 15.31
N ASP A 176 -12.39 1.33 15.38
CA ASP A 176 -11.65 0.07 15.22
C ASP A 176 -11.01 -0.04 13.82
N ALA A 177 -9.72 -0.37 13.79
CA ALA A 177 -8.99 -0.68 12.57
C ALA A 177 -8.25 -2.04 12.73
N GLY A 178 -8.22 -2.85 11.68
CA GLY A 178 -7.46 -4.12 11.62
C GLY A 178 -5.96 -3.90 11.50
N LEU A 179 -5.56 -2.72 10.98
CA LEU A 179 -4.18 -2.29 10.83
C LEU A 179 -3.99 -0.88 11.40
N PRO A 180 -2.78 -0.53 11.89
CA PRO A 180 -2.48 0.79 12.45
C PRO A 180 -2.13 1.79 11.33
N ILE A 181 -2.94 1.80 10.27
CA ILE A 181 -2.78 2.68 9.11
C ILE A 181 -4.15 3.22 8.69
N PHE A 182 -4.14 4.32 7.96
CA PHE A 182 -5.31 4.87 7.29
C PHE A 182 -4.93 5.32 5.88
N VAL A 183 -5.91 5.44 5.00
CA VAL A 183 -5.71 6.05 3.68
C VAL A 183 -5.76 7.57 3.83
N SER A 184 -4.59 8.21 3.71
CA SER A 184 -4.45 9.67 3.70
C SER A 184 -5.20 10.28 2.49
N PRO A 185 -5.80 11.48 2.64
CA PRO A 185 -6.63 12.08 1.60
C PRO A 185 -5.82 12.41 0.35
N ALA A 186 -6.18 11.77 -0.76
CA ALA A 186 -5.64 12.04 -2.09
C ALA A 186 -6.78 12.42 -3.06
N ALA A 187 -6.54 13.45 -3.86
CA ALA A 187 -7.50 13.93 -4.84
C ALA A 187 -7.54 13.06 -6.09
N MET A 188 -8.65 13.18 -6.83
CA MET A 188 -8.78 12.76 -8.22
C MET A 188 -8.52 11.27 -8.53
N ALA A 189 -8.88 10.32 -7.67
CA ALA A 189 -8.55 8.90 -7.85
C ALA A 189 -9.02 8.29 -9.20
N LYS A 190 -10.02 8.89 -9.88
CA LYS A 190 -10.44 8.48 -11.23
C LYS A 190 -9.39 8.69 -12.32
N MET A 191 -8.38 9.52 -12.08
CA MET A 191 -7.23 9.65 -12.99
C MET A 191 -6.45 8.33 -13.10
N MET A 192 -6.48 7.50 -12.05
CA MET A 192 -5.81 6.20 -12.03
C MET A 192 -6.78 5.06 -12.39
N HIS A 193 -7.98 5.06 -11.84
CA HIS A 193 -8.95 3.99 -12.07
C HIS A 193 -10.40 4.47 -12.00
N PRO A 194 -11.30 4.04 -12.92
CA PRO A 194 -12.69 4.53 -12.96
C PRO A 194 -13.49 4.36 -11.66
N SER A 195 -13.14 3.39 -10.81
CA SER A 195 -13.78 3.20 -9.50
C SER A 195 -13.50 4.34 -8.51
N GLY A 196 -12.43 5.11 -8.73
CA GLY A 196 -12.01 6.22 -7.88
C GLY A 196 -11.98 5.86 -6.39
N GLU A 197 -12.40 6.81 -5.56
CA GLU A 197 -12.40 6.71 -4.11
C GLU A 197 -13.38 5.64 -3.59
N LYS A 198 -14.42 5.28 -4.36
CA LYS A 198 -15.30 4.14 -4.04
C LYS A 198 -14.56 2.80 -4.15
N GLY A 199 -13.56 2.71 -5.02
CA GLY A 199 -12.69 1.53 -5.12
C GLY A 199 -11.74 1.43 -3.93
N ILE A 200 -11.21 2.56 -3.48
CA ILE A 200 -10.38 2.65 -2.27
C ILE A 200 -11.18 2.19 -1.04
N ALA A 201 -12.41 2.70 -0.87
CA ALA A 201 -13.30 2.30 0.21
C ALA A 201 -13.50 0.77 0.26
N ARG A 202 -13.79 0.17 -0.90
CA ARG A 202 -13.95 -1.28 -1.07
C ARG A 202 -12.68 -2.06 -0.70
N GLY A 203 -11.52 -1.59 -1.14
CA GLY A 203 -10.23 -2.23 -0.83
C GLY A 203 -9.85 -2.17 0.66
N CYS A 204 -10.45 -1.25 1.42
CA CYS A 204 -10.15 -1.07 2.85
C CYS A 204 -11.11 -1.84 3.78
N LEU A 205 -12.12 -2.54 3.24
CA LEU A 205 -13.20 -3.14 4.04
C LEU A 205 -12.73 -4.29 4.93
N ASP A 206 -11.94 -5.21 4.39
CA ASP A 206 -11.58 -6.46 5.07
C ASP A 206 -10.80 -6.19 6.36
N GLU A 207 -9.87 -5.24 6.30
CA GLU A 207 -9.06 -4.80 7.45
C GLU A 207 -9.61 -3.55 8.15
N ARG A 208 -10.80 -3.06 7.75
CA ARG A 208 -11.43 -1.83 8.27
C ARG A 208 -10.44 -0.64 8.36
N VAL A 209 -9.58 -0.49 7.35
CA VAL A 209 -8.60 0.61 7.29
C VAL A 209 -9.35 1.93 7.05
N PRO A 210 -9.27 2.95 7.93
CA PRO A 210 -10.02 4.18 7.73
C PRO A 210 -9.65 4.89 6.44
N GLN A 211 -10.64 5.46 5.75
CA GLN A 211 -10.43 6.28 4.57
C GLN A 211 -10.70 7.76 4.86
N CYS A 212 -9.69 8.61 4.74
CA CYS A 212 -9.86 10.05 4.78
C CYS A 212 -10.12 10.58 3.37
N VAL A 213 -11.31 11.12 3.14
CA VAL A 213 -11.80 11.56 1.83
C VAL A 213 -11.40 13.01 1.57
N SER A 214 -10.71 13.28 0.46
CA SER A 214 -10.36 14.64 0.07
C SER A 214 -11.58 15.47 -0.33
N ASN A 215 -11.60 16.76 0.01
CA ASN A 215 -12.49 17.74 -0.63
C ASN A 215 -12.40 17.69 -2.16
N ASN A 216 -11.23 17.37 -2.71
CA ASN A 216 -10.99 17.26 -4.15
C ASN A 216 -11.05 15.81 -4.67
N ALA A 217 -11.82 14.94 -4.00
CA ALA A 217 -12.10 13.59 -4.50
C ALA A 217 -12.81 13.63 -5.87
N SER A 218 -12.63 12.58 -6.67
CA SER A 218 -13.33 12.45 -7.96
C SER A 218 -14.83 12.19 -7.82
N PHE A 219 -15.25 11.59 -6.72
CA PHE A 219 -16.66 11.43 -6.36
C PHE A 219 -17.01 12.33 -5.16
N PRO A 220 -18.23 12.90 -5.11
CA PRO A 220 -18.71 13.55 -3.91
C PRO A 220 -18.70 12.58 -2.72
N ILE A 221 -18.42 13.07 -1.51
CA ILE A 221 -18.41 12.23 -0.31
C ILE A 221 -19.78 11.57 -0.04
N GLY A 222 -20.87 12.26 -0.41
CA GLY A 222 -22.24 11.72 -0.40
C GLY A 222 -22.49 10.55 -1.35
N GLU A 223 -21.57 10.25 -2.26
CA GLU A 223 -21.59 9.02 -3.06
C GLU A 223 -20.55 7.99 -2.61
N ILE A 224 -19.45 8.43 -1.98
CA ILE A 224 -18.39 7.53 -1.51
C ILE A 224 -18.88 6.73 -0.31
N ILE A 225 -19.39 7.41 0.72
CA ILE A 225 -19.81 6.75 1.97
C ILE A 225 -20.93 5.73 1.72
N PRO A 226 -22.01 6.06 0.99
CA PRO A 226 -23.07 5.08 0.73
C PRO A 226 -22.67 3.95 -0.22
N SER A 227 -21.48 4.00 -0.85
CA SER A 227 -20.98 2.88 -1.65
C SER A 227 -20.52 1.68 -0.81
N VAL A 228 -20.38 1.89 0.51
CA VAL A 228 -20.08 0.84 1.48
C VAL A 228 -21.34 0.53 2.30
N PRO A 229 -21.71 -0.75 2.47
CA PRO A 229 -22.84 -1.12 3.31
C PRO A 229 -22.63 -0.70 4.78
N LYS A 230 -23.66 -0.13 5.41
CA LYS A 230 -23.57 0.44 6.77
C LYS A 230 -23.15 -0.58 7.83
N GLU A 231 -23.57 -1.83 7.67
CA GLU A 231 -23.24 -2.97 8.54
C GLU A 231 -21.73 -3.30 8.58
N LYS A 232 -20.95 -2.81 7.61
CA LYS A 232 -19.49 -2.93 7.62
C LYS A 232 -18.83 -2.01 8.65
N ASN A 233 -19.56 -1.01 9.15
CA ASN A 233 -19.07 -0.01 10.11
C ASN A 233 -17.69 0.55 9.72
N HIS A 234 -17.52 0.84 8.42
CA HIS A 234 -16.24 1.29 7.87
C HIS A 234 -16.00 2.77 8.22
N PRO A 235 -14.87 3.12 8.85
CA PRO A 235 -14.60 4.49 9.24
C PRO A 235 -14.21 5.37 8.05
N PHE A 236 -14.96 6.44 7.87
CA PHE A 236 -14.65 7.51 6.92
C PHE A 236 -14.35 8.80 7.67
N PHE A 237 -13.32 9.51 7.22
CA PHE A 237 -12.99 10.86 7.68
C PHE A 237 -13.11 11.85 6.52
N LEU A 238 -13.33 13.13 6.81
CA LEU A 238 -13.28 14.19 5.82
C LEU A 238 -11.98 14.96 5.92
N GLN A 239 -11.27 15.14 4.81
CA GLN A 239 -10.26 16.19 4.70
C GLN A 239 -10.89 17.48 4.22
N LEU A 240 -10.92 18.48 5.10
CA LEU A 240 -11.44 19.81 4.81
C LEU A 240 -10.33 20.73 4.30
N TYR A 241 -10.60 21.35 3.16
CA TYR A 241 -9.99 22.62 2.79
C TYR A 241 -11.01 23.73 3.05
N VAL A 242 -10.66 24.69 3.91
CA VAL A 242 -11.56 25.79 4.21
C VAL A 242 -11.65 26.70 2.99
N ASN A 243 -12.87 26.91 2.53
CA ASN A 243 -13.16 27.75 1.37
C ASN A 243 -13.16 29.24 1.78
N LYS A 244 -12.70 30.11 0.86
CA LYS A 244 -12.82 31.58 1.00
C LYS A 244 -14.26 32.02 1.31
N ASP A 245 -15.22 31.31 0.74
CA ASP A 245 -16.63 31.39 1.10
C ASP A 245 -16.92 30.38 2.22
N ARG A 246 -16.97 30.87 3.47
CA ARG A 246 -17.17 30.04 4.66
C ARG A 246 -18.50 29.29 4.66
N ASP A 247 -19.54 29.82 4.01
CA ASP A 247 -20.84 29.16 3.94
C ASP A 247 -20.77 27.83 3.18
N GLN A 248 -19.91 27.75 2.15
CA GLN A 248 -19.69 26.48 1.44
C GLN A 248 -19.05 25.43 2.35
N SER A 249 -18.11 25.85 3.19
CA SER A 249 -17.47 24.94 4.16
C SER A 249 -18.47 24.48 5.23
N THR A 250 -19.31 25.40 5.73
CA THR A 250 -20.37 25.08 6.69
C THR A 250 -21.37 24.06 6.14
N LYS A 251 -21.86 24.26 4.91
CA LYS A 251 -22.79 23.32 4.25
C LYS A 251 -22.15 21.95 4.05
N LEU A 252 -20.88 21.90 3.66
CA LEU A 252 -20.15 20.64 3.52
C LEU A 252 -20.03 19.91 4.87
N LEU A 253 -19.64 20.60 5.94
CA LEU A 253 -19.54 20.03 7.29
C LEU A 253 -20.89 19.45 7.76
N GLN A 254 -21.98 20.18 7.57
CA GLN A 254 -23.33 19.71 7.91
C GLN A 254 -23.73 18.46 7.11
N HIS A 255 -23.47 18.45 5.80
CA HIS A 255 -23.75 17.31 4.94
C HIS A 255 -22.93 16.08 5.33
N VAL A 256 -21.63 16.25 5.58
CA VAL A 256 -20.73 15.17 5.99
C VAL A 256 -21.14 14.59 7.34
N ARG A 257 -21.57 15.45 8.28
CA ARG A 257 -22.07 15.00 9.58
C ARG A 257 -23.34 14.17 9.44
N SER A 258 -24.25 14.52 8.53
CA SER A 258 -25.48 13.75 8.30
C SER A 258 -25.23 12.38 7.67
N LEU A 259 -24.07 12.16 7.05
CA LEU A 259 -23.61 10.86 6.56
C LEU A 259 -22.98 9.98 7.65
N GLY A 260 -22.86 10.47 8.89
CA GLY A 260 -22.31 9.73 10.02
C GLY A 260 -20.81 9.90 10.24
N VAL A 261 -20.13 10.74 9.45
CA VAL A 261 -18.72 11.07 9.69
C VAL A 261 -18.60 11.92 10.94
N ASP A 262 -17.62 11.60 11.78
CA ASP A 262 -17.38 12.27 13.05
C ASP A 262 -16.00 12.90 13.19
N SER A 263 -15.13 12.72 12.21
CA SER A 263 -13.77 13.25 12.23
C SER A 263 -13.45 14.07 10.99
N VAL A 264 -12.91 15.27 11.19
CA VAL A 264 -12.46 16.18 10.13
C VAL A 264 -10.97 16.48 10.25
N PHE A 265 -10.25 16.39 9.14
CA PHE A 265 -8.84 16.71 8.98
C PHE A 265 -8.74 18.05 8.26
N VAL A 266 -8.45 19.12 8.99
CA VAL A 266 -8.31 20.46 8.42
C VAL A 266 -6.91 20.62 7.87
N THR A 267 -6.77 20.68 6.55
CA THR A 267 -5.47 20.82 5.91
C THR A 267 -4.99 22.28 5.96
N VAL A 268 -3.88 22.53 6.65
CA VAL A 268 -3.30 23.87 6.84
C VAL A 268 -1.93 24.06 6.17
N ASP A 269 -1.33 23.00 5.62
CA ASP A 269 -0.01 23.02 4.97
C ASP A 269 -0.01 23.53 3.51
N GLY A 270 -1.17 23.92 2.97
CA GLY A 270 -1.33 24.30 1.56
C GLY A 270 -2.18 25.54 1.30
N PRO A 271 -2.00 26.67 2.03
CA PRO A 271 -2.72 27.92 1.76
C PRO A 271 -2.39 28.48 0.37
N VAL A 272 -1.21 28.14 -0.15
CA VAL A 272 -0.78 28.35 -1.54
C VAL A 272 -0.30 27.01 -2.09
N GLN A 273 -0.68 26.71 -3.33
CA GLN A 273 -0.33 25.43 -3.96
C GLN A 273 1.16 25.35 -4.26
N GLY A 274 1.80 24.22 -3.88
CA GLY A 274 3.19 23.95 -4.20
C GLY A 274 3.47 23.87 -5.71
N LYS A 275 4.67 24.27 -6.09
CA LYS A 275 5.11 24.25 -7.49
C LYS A 275 5.58 22.84 -7.89
N ARG A 276 4.69 22.06 -8.49
CA ARG A 276 4.97 20.69 -8.93
C ARG A 276 5.43 20.66 -10.39
N GLU A 277 6.73 20.80 -10.61
CA GLU A 277 7.29 21.05 -11.94
C GLU A 277 7.02 19.91 -12.94
N ALA A 278 7.05 18.65 -12.50
CA ALA A 278 6.71 17.52 -13.36
C ALA A 278 5.26 17.59 -13.86
N ASP A 279 4.32 18.05 -13.02
CA ASP A 279 2.92 18.25 -13.43
C ASP A 279 2.76 19.46 -14.37
N GLU A 280 3.56 20.51 -14.19
CA GLU A 280 3.57 21.69 -15.07
C GLU A 280 4.17 21.39 -16.45
N ARG A 281 5.21 20.54 -16.53
CA ARG A 281 5.88 20.15 -17.77
C ARG A 281 4.98 19.31 -18.69
N VAL A 282 4.12 18.46 -18.12
CA VAL A 282 3.19 17.65 -18.91
C VAL A 282 1.98 18.48 -19.29
N LYS A 283 1.70 18.56 -20.60
CA LYS A 283 0.54 19.26 -21.16
C LYS A 283 -0.74 18.89 -20.39
N ALA A 284 -1.55 19.89 -20.11
CA ALA A 284 -2.87 19.70 -19.52
C ALA A 284 -3.70 18.73 -20.39
N ASP A 285 -4.41 17.83 -19.72
CA ASP A 285 -5.47 17.05 -20.34
C ASP A 285 -6.76 17.86 -20.22
N GLU A 286 -7.21 18.45 -21.33
CA GLU A 286 -8.37 19.35 -21.37
C GLU A 286 -9.70 18.65 -21.09
N SER A 287 -9.71 17.31 -21.04
CA SER A 287 -10.86 16.54 -20.59
C SER A 287 -11.02 16.56 -19.06
N LEU A 288 -9.97 16.92 -18.31
CA LEU A 288 -10.01 17.00 -16.86
C LEU A 288 -10.54 18.34 -16.36
N SER A 289 -11.28 18.28 -15.26
CA SER A 289 -11.74 19.44 -14.50
C SER A 289 -11.47 19.23 -13.01
N THR A 290 -11.30 20.35 -12.29
CA THR A 290 -11.14 20.30 -10.84
C THR A 290 -12.49 19.97 -10.17
N PRO A 291 -12.55 19.01 -9.23
CA PRO A 291 -13.84 18.58 -8.66
C PRO A 291 -14.63 19.70 -7.97
N MET A 292 -13.94 20.58 -7.25
CA MET A 292 -14.60 21.62 -6.43
C MET A 292 -15.00 22.87 -7.22
N SER A 293 -14.23 23.29 -8.22
CA SER A 293 -14.50 24.54 -8.95
C SER A 293 -15.02 24.34 -10.36
N GLY A 294 -14.99 23.11 -10.89
CA GLY A 294 -15.32 22.81 -12.28
C GLY A 294 -14.35 23.41 -13.31
N GLN A 295 -13.29 24.09 -12.86
CA GLN A 295 -12.32 24.71 -13.74
C GLN A 295 -11.63 23.64 -14.59
N LYS A 296 -11.72 23.79 -15.92
CA LYS A 296 -11.04 22.91 -16.88
C LYS A 296 -9.53 23.10 -16.82
N ALA A 297 -8.80 22.00 -16.90
CA ALA A 297 -7.35 22.05 -17.06
C ALA A 297 -7.00 22.63 -18.44
N LYS A 298 -6.07 23.58 -18.47
CA LYS A 298 -5.54 24.19 -19.69
C LYS A 298 -4.07 24.52 -19.50
N ASN A 299 -3.31 24.58 -20.58
CA ASN A 299 -1.94 25.10 -20.52
C ASN A 299 -1.97 26.63 -20.44
N ASP A 300 -1.12 27.20 -19.60
CA ASP A 300 -0.82 28.64 -19.60
C ASP A 300 0.70 28.87 -19.73
N ARG A 301 1.15 30.13 -19.52
CA ARG A 301 2.58 30.50 -19.59
C ARG A 301 3.46 29.74 -18.59
N ARG A 302 2.86 29.07 -17.61
CA ARG A 302 3.50 28.29 -16.55
C ARG A 302 3.18 26.78 -16.69
N GLY A 303 2.75 26.32 -17.86
CA GLY A 303 2.51 24.89 -18.14
C GLY A 303 1.11 24.37 -17.77
N GLY A 304 0.97 23.04 -17.69
CA GLY A 304 -0.32 22.34 -17.58
C GLY A 304 -0.72 21.88 -16.17
N GLY A 305 -0.15 22.44 -15.11
CA GLY A 305 -0.25 21.92 -13.74
C GLY A 305 -1.67 21.98 -13.15
N ILE A 306 -2.34 20.82 -13.00
CA ILE A 306 -3.73 20.75 -12.51
C ILE A 306 -3.82 21.04 -11.01
N GLY A 307 -2.83 20.64 -10.21
CA GLY A 307 -2.89 20.94 -8.78
C GLY A 307 -2.75 22.41 -8.45
N ARG A 308 -2.13 23.22 -9.33
CA ARG A 308 -2.05 24.68 -9.14
C ARG A 308 -3.44 25.32 -9.12
N ILE A 309 -4.33 24.88 -10.01
CA ILE A 309 -5.69 25.42 -10.10
C ILE A 309 -6.65 24.78 -9.09
N MET A 310 -6.38 23.55 -8.66
CA MET A 310 -7.23 22.80 -7.73
C MET A 310 -7.37 23.46 -6.36
N GLY A 311 -6.40 24.27 -5.94
CA GLY A 311 -6.42 24.96 -4.64
C GLY A 311 -6.94 26.40 -4.63
N ASN A 312 -7.41 26.94 -5.76
CA ASN A 312 -7.74 28.38 -5.86
C ASN A 312 -8.88 28.84 -4.92
N TYR A 313 -9.76 27.93 -4.51
CA TYR A 313 -10.88 28.21 -3.60
C TYR A 313 -10.47 28.22 -2.12
N ILE A 314 -9.29 27.69 -1.80
CA ILE A 314 -8.79 27.56 -0.42
C ILE A 314 -8.55 28.96 0.14
N ASP A 315 -8.99 29.19 1.37
CA ASP A 315 -8.76 30.44 2.10
C ASP A 315 -7.30 30.52 2.58
N PRO A 316 -6.47 31.41 2.01
CA PRO A 316 -5.08 31.57 2.45
C PRO A 316 -4.96 32.34 3.78
N ASN A 317 -6.06 32.92 4.27
CA ASN A 317 -6.10 33.72 5.50
C ASN A 317 -6.68 32.95 6.68
N PHE A 318 -6.83 31.61 6.58
CA PHE A 318 -7.25 30.78 7.70
C PHE A 318 -6.19 30.78 8.80
N THR A 319 -6.58 31.13 10.02
CA THR A 319 -5.68 31.28 11.18
C THR A 319 -6.16 30.49 12.39
N TRP A 320 -5.37 30.47 13.47
CA TRP A 320 -5.73 29.81 14.72
C TRP A 320 -7.06 30.29 15.33
N SER A 321 -7.43 31.57 15.16
CA SER A 321 -8.72 32.08 15.68
C SER A 321 -9.93 31.49 14.96
N ASP A 322 -9.76 31.07 13.70
CA ASP A 322 -10.85 30.49 12.90
C ASP A 322 -11.24 29.08 13.34
N PHE A 323 -10.43 28.42 14.18
CA PHE A 323 -10.83 27.14 14.80
C PHE A 323 -12.04 27.30 15.73
N ALA A 324 -12.29 28.50 16.27
CA ALA A 324 -13.52 28.77 17.02
C ALA A 324 -14.76 28.62 16.12
N TRP A 325 -14.72 29.19 14.91
CA TRP A 325 -15.77 29.00 13.89
C TRP A 325 -15.92 27.52 13.52
N LEU A 326 -14.81 26.80 13.35
CA LEU A 326 -14.87 25.38 13.01
C LEU A 326 -15.52 24.56 14.14
N ARG A 327 -15.16 24.80 15.40
CA ARG A 327 -15.77 24.15 16.58
C ARG A 327 -17.25 24.52 16.75
N GLU A 328 -17.65 25.71 16.31
CA GLU A 328 -19.07 26.10 16.27
C GLU A 328 -19.86 25.22 15.30
N HIS A 329 -19.32 25.01 14.09
CA HIS A 329 -20.00 24.33 12.98
C HIS A 329 -19.74 22.82 12.90
N TRP A 330 -18.75 22.31 13.62
CA TRP A 330 -18.39 20.89 13.67
C TRP A 330 -18.33 20.39 15.12
N LYS A 331 -19.24 19.47 15.47
CA LYS A 331 -19.34 18.85 16.81
C LYS A 331 -18.69 17.47 16.89
N GLY A 332 -17.76 17.18 15.97
CA GLY A 332 -16.96 15.97 15.97
C GLY A 332 -15.49 16.24 16.31
N LYS A 333 -14.65 15.23 16.07
CA LYS A 333 -13.19 15.32 16.23
C LYS A 333 -12.59 16.21 15.17
N ILE A 334 -11.64 17.05 15.57
CA ILE A 334 -10.87 17.94 14.70
C ILE A 334 -9.40 17.52 14.76
N VAL A 335 -8.88 17.10 13.60
CA VAL A 335 -7.47 16.81 13.39
C VAL A 335 -6.87 17.94 12.56
N VAL A 336 -5.78 18.54 13.04
CA VAL A 336 -5.05 19.55 12.27
C VAL A 336 -4.04 18.83 11.38
N LYS A 337 -4.26 18.85 10.06
CA LYS A 337 -3.40 18.19 9.07
C LYS A 337 -2.39 19.16 8.48
N GLY A 338 -1.12 18.77 8.48
CA GLY A 338 -0.04 19.56 7.89
C GLY A 338 0.86 20.24 8.92
N VAL A 339 0.82 19.77 10.17
CA VAL A 339 1.68 20.26 11.26
C VAL A 339 3.12 19.80 11.00
N GLN A 340 4.07 20.74 11.06
CA GLN A 340 5.46 20.50 10.64
C GLN A 340 6.50 20.87 11.71
N CYS A 341 6.08 21.38 12.87
CA CYS A 341 6.94 21.68 14.00
C CYS A 341 6.24 21.37 15.34
N TRP A 342 7.03 21.18 16.40
CA TRP A 342 6.51 20.85 17.73
C TRP A 342 5.70 21.99 18.36
N GLN A 343 6.00 23.26 18.03
CA GLN A 343 5.29 24.42 18.56
C GLN A 343 3.83 24.42 18.12
N ASP A 344 3.56 24.13 16.85
CA ASP A 344 2.20 24.05 16.32
C ASP A 344 1.48 22.80 16.81
N ALA A 345 2.18 21.68 17.00
CA ALA A 345 1.59 20.48 17.63
C ALA A 345 1.16 20.78 19.08
N LYS A 346 2.02 21.45 19.86
CA LYS A 346 1.70 21.91 21.21
C LYS A 346 0.54 22.90 21.22
N LYS A 347 0.50 23.82 20.24
CA LYS A 347 -0.60 24.77 20.09
C LYS A 347 -1.94 24.07 19.83
N CYS A 348 -1.95 23.00 19.03
CA CYS A 348 -3.15 22.18 18.81
C CYS A 348 -3.63 21.53 20.12
N ALA A 349 -2.71 21.03 20.94
CA ALA A 349 -3.03 20.45 22.24
C ALA A 349 -3.61 21.50 23.21
N ASP A 350 -3.00 22.69 23.27
CA ASP A 350 -3.47 23.81 24.12
C ASP A 350 -4.85 24.33 23.71
N LEU A 351 -5.21 24.23 22.44
CA LEU A 351 -6.53 24.57 21.92
C LEU A 351 -7.54 23.43 22.06
N GLY A 352 -7.14 22.30 22.64
CA GLY A 352 -7.99 21.12 22.81
C GLY A 352 -8.45 20.52 21.48
N MET A 353 -7.58 20.47 20.47
CA MET A 353 -7.83 19.68 19.26
C MET A 353 -7.86 18.19 19.61
N ASP A 354 -8.43 17.35 18.75
CA ASP A 354 -8.55 15.90 19.00
C ASP A 354 -7.33 15.13 18.47
N GLY A 355 -6.65 15.70 17.47
CA GLY A 355 -5.43 15.12 16.93
C GLY A 355 -4.66 16.06 16.03
N VAL A 356 -3.50 15.61 15.60
CA VAL A 356 -2.68 16.25 14.58
C VAL A 356 -2.24 15.20 13.57
N LEU A 357 -2.14 15.60 12.30
CA LEU A 357 -1.45 14.81 11.29
C LEU A 357 -0.15 15.53 10.94
N LEU A 358 0.96 15.01 11.47
CA LEU A 358 2.32 15.45 11.15
C LEU A 358 2.59 15.12 9.69
N SER A 359 2.65 16.16 8.86
CA SER A 359 2.65 16.02 7.41
C SER A 359 3.20 17.27 6.76
N ASN A 360 3.95 17.08 5.67
CA ASN A 360 4.35 18.13 4.74
C ASN A 360 3.68 17.91 3.37
N HIS A 361 2.48 17.33 3.37
CA HIS A 361 1.70 17.00 2.19
C HIS A 361 2.40 16.03 1.22
N GLY A 362 3.23 15.12 1.75
CA GLY A 362 4.09 14.25 0.94
C GLY A 362 5.15 15.02 0.14
N GLY A 363 5.59 16.18 0.63
CA GLY A 363 6.55 17.06 -0.03
C GLY A 363 5.96 17.90 -1.17
N ARG A 364 4.62 18.02 -1.25
CA ARG A 364 3.92 18.66 -2.39
C ARG A 364 3.63 20.15 -2.22
N ASN A 365 4.00 20.75 -1.09
CA ASN A 365 3.81 22.19 -0.81
C ASN A 365 5.16 22.90 -0.63
N LEU A 366 5.66 23.08 0.60
CA LEU A 366 6.96 23.68 0.85
C LEU A 366 8.07 22.62 0.73
N ASP A 367 9.00 22.81 -0.20
CA ASP A 367 10.20 21.97 -0.30
C ASP A 367 11.27 22.46 0.69
N SER A 368 12.16 21.57 1.11
CA SER A 368 13.02 21.74 2.30
C SER A 368 12.25 21.83 3.64
N SER A 369 10.99 21.41 3.68
CA SER A 369 10.28 21.12 4.93
C SER A 369 10.88 19.90 5.64
N PRO A 370 10.83 19.84 6.97
CA PRO A 370 11.42 18.73 7.72
C PRO A 370 10.77 17.39 7.33
N PRO A 371 11.55 16.29 7.31
CA PRO A 371 11.00 14.95 7.18
C PRO A 371 10.04 14.66 8.33
N VAL A 372 8.89 14.05 8.03
CA VAL A 372 7.82 13.86 9.04
C VAL A 372 8.25 13.10 10.29
N ILE A 373 9.17 12.14 10.15
CA ILE A 373 9.73 11.38 11.28
C ILE A 373 10.59 12.27 12.19
N MET A 374 11.25 13.30 11.63
CA MET A 374 11.99 14.28 12.44
C MET A 374 11.03 15.14 13.25
N THR A 375 9.92 15.59 12.66
CA THR A 375 8.89 16.34 13.38
C THR A 375 8.30 15.51 14.53
N LEU A 376 8.09 14.19 14.35
CA LEU A 376 7.68 13.30 15.44
C LEU A 376 8.70 13.30 16.59
N LEU A 377 9.98 13.10 16.27
CA LEU A 377 11.06 13.08 17.26
C LEU A 377 11.23 14.43 17.97
N GLU A 378 11.03 15.55 17.26
CA GLU A 378 10.99 16.88 17.85
C GLU A 378 9.84 17.03 18.84
N CYS A 379 8.63 16.53 18.52
CA CYS A 379 7.51 16.52 19.46
C CYS A 379 7.83 15.69 20.71
N GLN A 380 8.40 14.49 20.53
CA GLN A 380 8.84 13.63 21.64
C GLN A 380 9.86 14.31 22.54
N MET A 381 10.76 15.11 21.98
CA MET A 381 11.80 15.81 22.73
C MET A 381 11.28 17.06 23.45
N ASN A 382 10.42 17.85 22.80
CA ASN A 382 10.10 19.21 23.25
C ASN A 382 8.72 19.34 23.90
N CYS A 383 7.77 18.46 23.59
CA CYS A 383 6.41 18.48 24.14
C CYS A 383 5.80 17.07 24.29
N PRO A 384 6.46 16.14 25.01
CA PRO A 384 6.02 14.74 25.12
C PRO A 384 4.62 14.57 25.74
N GLU A 385 4.10 15.57 26.44
CA GLU A 385 2.74 15.57 26.98
C GLU A 385 1.64 15.50 25.90
N ILE A 386 1.93 15.91 24.66
CA ILE A 386 0.92 15.91 23.59
C ILE A 386 0.44 14.49 23.25
N PHE A 387 1.27 13.46 23.45
CA PHE A 387 0.91 12.07 23.14
C PHE A 387 -0.15 11.50 24.08
N GLY A 388 -0.42 12.17 25.22
CA GLY A 388 -1.55 11.87 26.10
C GLY A 388 -2.78 12.78 25.88
N GLN A 389 -2.67 13.80 25.03
CA GLN A 389 -3.70 14.83 24.82
C GLN A 389 -4.29 14.81 23.41
N LEU A 390 -3.48 14.45 22.43
CA LEU A 390 -3.80 14.40 21.02
C LEU A 390 -3.60 12.99 20.48
N GLU A 391 -4.41 12.61 19.49
CA GLU A 391 -4.03 11.52 18.61
C GLU A 391 -3.04 12.03 17.54
N VAL A 392 -1.78 11.58 17.63
CA VAL A 392 -0.70 12.00 16.72
C VAL A 392 -0.63 11.01 15.55
N LEU A 393 -1.10 11.45 14.39
CA LEU A 393 -1.07 10.72 13.12
C LEU A 393 0.06 11.24 12.24
N ILE A 394 0.56 10.41 11.33
CA ILE A 394 1.74 10.72 10.52
C ILE A 394 1.53 10.18 9.10
N ASP A 395 1.90 10.96 8.08
CA ASP A 395 1.95 10.51 6.69
C ASP A 395 3.23 10.98 5.99
N GLY A 396 3.51 10.45 4.79
CA GLY A 396 4.66 10.85 3.98
C GLY A 396 5.81 9.85 4.04
N GLY A 397 6.24 9.35 2.87
CA GLY A 397 7.41 8.48 2.75
C GLY A 397 7.26 7.03 3.26
N ILE A 398 6.17 6.69 3.96
CA ILE A 398 5.88 5.34 4.48
C ILE A 398 5.64 4.38 3.31
N ARG A 399 6.40 3.27 3.22
CA ARG A 399 6.30 2.29 2.12
C ARG A 399 6.38 0.82 2.57
N ARG A 400 6.77 0.55 3.82
CA ARG A 400 6.89 -0.80 4.39
C ARG A 400 6.19 -0.88 5.75
N GLY A 401 5.77 -2.08 6.15
CA GLY A 401 5.27 -2.32 7.52
C GLY A 401 6.33 -1.99 8.59
N ALA A 402 7.61 -2.15 8.27
CA ALA A 402 8.71 -1.72 9.13
C ALA A 402 8.78 -0.19 9.33
N ASP A 403 8.27 0.62 8.39
CA ASP A 403 8.19 2.08 8.59
C ASP A 403 7.07 2.41 9.58
N VAL A 404 5.93 1.72 9.46
CA VAL A 404 4.78 1.86 10.38
C VAL A 404 5.18 1.50 11.81
N LEU A 405 5.95 0.42 12.01
CA LEU A 405 6.43 0.01 13.33
C LEU A 405 7.46 0.96 13.98
N LYS A 406 8.05 1.89 13.22
CA LYS A 406 8.99 2.90 13.74
C LYS A 406 8.28 4.14 14.27
N LEU A 407 7.03 4.34 13.86
CA LEU A 407 6.12 5.36 14.36
C LEU A 407 5.49 4.84 15.65
#